data_AF-A0AAV7CG67-F1
#
_entry.id   AF-A0AAV7CG67-F1
#
_cell.length_a   1.000
_cell.length_b   1.000
_cell.length_c   1.000
_cell.angle_alpha   90.00
_cell.angle_beta   90.00
_cell.angle_gamma   90.00
#
_symmetry.space_group_name_H-M   'P 1'
#
loop_
_entity.id
_entity.type
_entity.pdbx_description
1 polymer ?
#
loop_
_entity_poly.entity_id
_entity_poly.type
_entity_poly.pdbx_seq_one_letter_code
_entity_poly.pdbx_strand_id
1 'polypeptide(L)'
;MMYSRESFCGELGLRLQDLPLLACLLGNDIVPEKMVGHFHRKCIALYGSCNEQNNRANAIRAVATFISKIQLLPHGLREVERMMEPTFDMTLLPKGIQSYVLPQQNSPWISLTSQSFLNCTELSRSSPCQDQEVVQIALEDHYKGDNVMICNVLCFGESDCSNTLEDENDPDIPCQALVYRIARQHIYAILLGTGDGSPDSCPVVQEWYVYHGNMLEKPELVPALPLSIQGGTPTARELWLSNNPDIQIQRFYTCMACFHVERWTEGIRSLDSHLAATCCLLIYLSVQVDSLTLTDVEAFLAQTLCLPGKSGSQLSSLQLSYVDSRAVHLAFIFLRGLITLMACNSACGYPFDMMDLMPWNTFDGKLFHQKYLLCLERKPLDVILEKQESLIMEFKKLRTIIIEASEAQNRVLQPGPTRTSSLLPGRQFYPYPNQRGENNSWQGVPDWQASHHDLDRDFRTHNLKPGDYGW
;
A
#
# COMPACT_ATOMS: atom_id res chain seq x y z
N MET A 1 -17.66 0.63 3.68
CA MET A 1 -18.39 -0.45 2.97
C MET A 1 -17.40 -1.58 2.79
N MET A 2 -17.67 -2.77 3.34
CA MET A 2 -16.88 -3.95 2.97
C MET A 2 -17.45 -4.48 1.65
N TYR A 3 -16.57 -4.71 0.68
CA TYR A 3 -16.93 -5.31 -0.60
C TYR A 3 -17.31 -6.79 -0.38
N SER A 4 -18.51 -7.20 -0.81
CA SER A 4 -18.95 -8.61 -0.77
C SER A 4 -18.94 -9.20 -2.17
N ARG A 5 -18.08 -10.19 -2.38
CA ARG A 5 -17.99 -10.92 -3.65
C ARG A 5 -19.27 -11.68 -3.96
N GLU A 6 -19.98 -12.13 -2.93
CA GLU A 6 -21.26 -12.82 -3.02
C GLU A 6 -22.34 -11.88 -3.54
N SER A 7 -22.41 -10.66 -2.99
CA SER A 7 -23.36 -9.65 -3.44
C SER A 7 -23.07 -9.22 -4.88
N PHE A 8 -21.79 -9.04 -5.22
CA PHE A 8 -21.34 -8.74 -6.58
C PHE A 8 -21.71 -9.85 -7.57
N CYS A 9 -21.44 -11.12 -7.23
CA CYS A 9 -21.83 -12.26 -8.05
C CYS A 9 -23.35 -12.38 -8.22
N GLY A 10 -24.11 -12.11 -7.15
CA GLY A 10 -25.57 -12.12 -7.17
C GLY A 10 -26.14 -11.09 -8.16
N GLU A 11 -25.60 -9.88 -8.18
CA GLU A 11 -26.00 -8.82 -9.12
C GLU A 11 -25.65 -9.17 -10.58
N LEU A 12 -24.55 -9.89 -10.80
CA LEU A 12 -24.07 -10.27 -12.12
C LEU A 12 -24.57 -11.63 -12.62
N GLY A 13 -25.28 -12.40 -11.80
CA GLY A 13 -25.74 -13.75 -12.15
C GLY A 13 -24.61 -14.77 -12.32
N LEU A 14 -23.51 -14.59 -11.58
CA LEU A 14 -22.31 -15.42 -11.63
C LEU A 14 -22.16 -16.27 -10.36
N ARG A 15 -21.35 -17.33 -10.42
CA ARG A 15 -20.83 -18.01 -9.23
C ARG A 15 -19.48 -17.41 -8.87
N LEU A 16 -19.08 -17.50 -7.59
CA LEU A 16 -17.76 -17.07 -7.14
C LEU A 16 -16.62 -17.71 -7.96
N GLN A 17 -16.79 -18.96 -8.38
CA GLN A 17 -15.83 -19.71 -9.18
C GLN A 17 -15.67 -19.20 -10.63
N ASP A 18 -16.55 -18.30 -11.08
CA ASP A 18 -16.51 -17.71 -12.41
C ASP A 18 -15.75 -16.38 -12.44
N LEU A 19 -15.46 -15.79 -11.28
CA LEU A 19 -14.72 -14.53 -11.17
C LEU A 19 -13.33 -14.56 -11.82
N PRO A 20 -12.52 -15.63 -11.73
CA PRO A 20 -11.26 -15.72 -12.45
C PRO A 20 -11.41 -15.63 -13.97
N LEU A 21 -12.44 -16.29 -14.53
CA LEU A 21 -12.73 -16.20 -15.96
C LEU A 21 -13.22 -14.80 -16.33
N LEU A 22 -14.10 -14.21 -15.51
CA LEU A 22 -14.58 -12.84 -15.70
C LEU A 22 -13.40 -11.85 -15.76
N ALA A 23 -12.47 -11.93 -14.82
CA ALA A 23 -11.27 -11.08 -14.79
C ALA A 23 -10.45 -11.23 -16.08
N CYS A 24 -10.19 -12.45 -16.52
CA CYS A 24 -9.45 -12.70 -17.77
C CYS A 24 -10.17 -12.15 -19.01
N LEU A 25 -11.49 -12.33 -19.08
CA LEU A 25 -12.28 -11.89 -20.23
C LEU A 25 -12.50 -10.38 -20.26
N LEU A 26 -12.38 -9.69 -19.12
CA LEU A 26 -12.41 -8.23 -19.05
C LEU A 26 -11.02 -7.61 -19.28
N GLY A 27 -9.97 -8.41 -19.16
CA GLY A 27 -8.59 -8.00 -19.33
C GLY A 27 -7.87 -7.89 -17.99
N ASN A 28 -6.68 -8.48 -17.92
CA ASN A 28 -5.80 -8.45 -16.77
C ASN A 28 -4.32 -8.51 -17.21
N ASP A 29 -3.41 -8.73 -16.26
CA ASP A 29 -1.97 -8.71 -16.53
C ASP A 29 -1.49 -9.85 -17.43
N ILE A 30 -2.22 -10.97 -17.48
CA ILE A 30 -1.90 -12.14 -18.31
C ILE A 30 -2.67 -12.11 -19.63
N VAL A 31 -3.89 -11.59 -19.64
CA VAL A 31 -4.78 -11.45 -20.79
C VAL A 31 -5.03 -9.96 -21.04
N PRO A 32 -4.20 -9.28 -21.84
CA PRO A 32 -4.30 -7.83 -21.99
C PRO A 32 -5.65 -7.37 -22.55
N GLU A 33 -6.21 -6.28 -22.00
CA GLU A 33 -7.53 -5.73 -22.40
C GLU A 33 -7.63 -5.52 -23.92
N LYS A 34 -6.55 -5.06 -24.57
CA LYS A 34 -6.47 -4.88 -26.02
C LYS A 34 -6.77 -6.15 -26.83
N MET A 35 -6.44 -7.33 -26.30
CA MET A 35 -6.65 -8.62 -26.97
C MET A 35 -8.09 -9.11 -26.83
N VAL A 36 -8.82 -8.66 -25.80
CA VAL A 36 -10.22 -9.04 -25.55
C VAL A 36 -11.23 -7.95 -25.93
N GLY A 37 -10.76 -6.79 -26.42
CA GLY A 37 -11.64 -5.68 -26.82
C GLY A 37 -12.64 -6.04 -27.93
N HIS A 38 -12.29 -6.94 -28.86
CA HIS A 38 -13.24 -7.46 -29.86
C HIS A 38 -14.33 -8.33 -29.24
N PHE A 39 -13.93 -9.18 -28.31
CA PHE A 39 -14.84 -10.00 -27.52
C PHE A 39 -15.83 -9.11 -26.75
N HIS A 40 -15.35 -8.03 -26.10
CA HIS A 40 -16.23 -7.06 -25.41
C HIS A 40 -17.28 -6.46 -26.34
N ARG A 41 -16.86 -5.97 -27.53
CA ARG A 41 -17.78 -5.39 -28.52
C ARG A 41 -18.87 -6.37 -28.95
N LYS A 42 -18.51 -7.65 -29.18
CA LYS A 42 -19.48 -8.70 -29.49
C LYS A 42 -20.44 -8.96 -28.34
N CYS A 43 -19.94 -9.06 -27.10
CA CYS A 43 -20.79 -9.25 -25.92
C CYS A 43 -21.78 -8.09 -25.76
N ILE A 44 -21.33 -6.84 -25.88
CA ILE A 44 -22.18 -5.65 -25.78
C ILE A 44 -23.25 -5.64 -26.87
N ALA A 45 -22.88 -5.97 -28.12
CA ALA A 45 -23.84 -6.07 -29.22
C ALA A 45 -24.93 -7.13 -28.98
N LEU A 46 -24.57 -8.26 -28.36
CA LEU A 46 -25.51 -9.34 -28.02
C LEU A 46 -26.35 -9.07 -26.76
N TYR A 47 -25.83 -8.25 -25.85
CA TYR A 47 -26.49 -7.90 -24.59
C TYR A 47 -27.69 -6.96 -24.81
N GLY A 48 -27.61 -6.08 -25.82
CA GLY A 48 -28.63 -5.08 -26.09
C GLY A 48 -28.49 -3.90 -25.11
N SER A 49 -27.89 -2.81 -25.59
CA SER A 49 -27.63 -1.53 -24.90
C SER A 49 -28.43 -1.26 -23.61
N CYS A 50 -27.74 -1.20 -22.46
CA CYS A 50 -28.22 -0.48 -21.29
C CYS A 50 -27.82 1.00 -21.40
N ASN A 51 -28.73 1.89 -21.01
CA ASN A 51 -28.63 3.37 -21.05
C ASN A 51 -27.55 3.96 -20.10
N GLU A 52 -26.40 3.31 -19.92
CA GLU A 52 -25.32 3.84 -19.09
C GLU A 52 -24.25 4.51 -19.98
N GLN A 53 -23.92 5.78 -19.69
CA GLN A 53 -22.80 6.51 -20.31
C GLN A 53 -21.42 5.85 -20.06
N ASN A 54 -21.35 4.83 -19.20
CA ASN A 54 -20.11 4.16 -18.81
C ASN A 54 -19.89 2.87 -19.62
N ASN A 55 -19.06 2.97 -20.67
CA ASN A 55 -18.70 1.85 -21.53
C ASN A 55 -18.11 0.65 -20.78
N ARG A 56 -17.37 0.87 -19.67
CA ARG A 56 -16.76 -0.22 -18.88
C ARG A 56 -17.81 -0.98 -18.08
N ALA A 57 -18.77 -0.28 -17.47
CA ALA A 57 -19.88 -0.91 -16.77
C ALA A 57 -20.72 -1.79 -17.71
N ASN A 58 -20.99 -1.30 -18.93
CA ASN A 58 -21.66 -2.07 -19.97
C ASN A 58 -20.86 -3.32 -20.37
N ALA A 59 -19.54 -3.21 -20.53
CA ALA A 59 -18.69 -4.36 -20.82
C ALA A 59 -18.75 -5.42 -19.71
N ILE A 60 -18.64 -5.01 -18.43
CA ILE A 60 -18.72 -5.91 -17.27
C ILE A 60 -20.04 -6.69 -17.27
N ARG A 61 -21.17 -5.99 -17.38
CA ARG A 61 -22.51 -6.63 -17.37
C ARG A 61 -22.69 -7.55 -18.58
N ALA A 62 -22.25 -7.13 -19.77
CA ALA A 62 -22.38 -7.91 -20.99
C ALA A 62 -21.53 -9.19 -20.95
N VAL A 63 -20.28 -9.10 -20.51
CA VAL A 63 -19.38 -10.26 -20.34
C VAL A 63 -19.90 -11.19 -19.25
N ALA A 64 -20.34 -10.66 -18.10
CA ALA A 64 -20.95 -11.46 -17.05
C ALA A 64 -22.20 -12.22 -17.54
N THR A 65 -23.06 -11.54 -18.31
CA THR A 65 -24.24 -12.16 -18.93
C THR A 65 -23.88 -13.23 -19.95
N PHE A 66 -22.76 -13.09 -20.65
CA PHE A 66 -22.25 -14.13 -21.52
C PHE A 66 -21.77 -15.34 -20.72
N ILE A 67 -20.94 -15.13 -19.69
CA ILE A 67 -20.43 -16.20 -18.81
C ILE A 67 -21.60 -16.95 -18.16
N SER A 68 -22.62 -16.23 -17.68
CA SER A 68 -23.76 -16.83 -16.99
C SER A 68 -24.56 -17.80 -17.87
N LYS A 69 -24.53 -17.62 -19.20
CA LYS A 69 -25.15 -18.53 -20.18
C LYS A 69 -24.31 -19.79 -20.44
N ILE A 70 -22.99 -19.69 -20.32
CA ILE A 70 -22.06 -20.78 -20.65
C ILE A 70 -21.57 -21.57 -19.43
N GLN A 71 -21.75 -21.04 -18.21
CA GLN A 71 -21.25 -21.63 -16.95
C GLN A 71 -21.80 -23.02 -16.61
N LEU A 72 -22.91 -23.43 -17.24
CA LEU A 72 -23.54 -24.75 -17.08
C LEU A 72 -23.28 -25.69 -18.27
N LEU A 73 -22.62 -25.21 -19.33
CA LEU A 73 -22.38 -25.99 -20.54
C LEU A 73 -21.13 -26.87 -20.39
N PRO A 74 -21.19 -28.16 -20.79
CA PRO A 74 -19.99 -28.97 -20.98
C PRO A 74 -19.09 -28.31 -22.03
N HIS A 75 -17.87 -27.94 -21.66
CA HIS A 75 -16.91 -27.20 -22.50
C HIS A 75 -17.28 -25.73 -22.82
N GLY A 76 -17.86 -24.99 -21.86
CA GLY A 76 -18.17 -23.55 -22.04
C GLY A 76 -17.02 -22.68 -22.58
N LEU A 77 -15.75 -23.03 -22.31
CA LEU A 77 -14.58 -22.34 -22.89
C LEU A 77 -14.52 -22.39 -24.43
N ARG A 78 -15.12 -23.41 -25.08
CA ARG A 78 -15.19 -23.44 -26.55
C ARG A 78 -16.07 -22.32 -27.10
N GLU A 79 -17.08 -21.89 -26.36
CA GLU A 79 -17.91 -20.75 -26.76
C GLU A 79 -17.15 -19.43 -26.60
N VAL A 80 -16.27 -19.33 -25.59
CA VAL A 80 -15.33 -18.21 -25.45
C VAL A 80 -14.42 -18.15 -26.68
N GLU A 81 -13.78 -19.27 -27.05
CA GLU A 81 -12.89 -19.37 -28.21
C GLU A 81 -13.56 -18.92 -29.51
N ARG A 82 -14.83 -19.30 -29.72
CA ARG A 82 -15.62 -18.86 -30.90
C ARG A 82 -15.89 -17.36 -30.94
N MET A 83 -15.93 -16.70 -29.78
CA MET A 83 -16.15 -15.26 -29.71
C MET A 83 -14.87 -14.46 -29.86
N MET A 84 -13.72 -15.04 -29.51
CA MET A 84 -12.40 -14.42 -29.65
C MET A 84 -12.00 -14.19 -31.12
N GLU A 85 -10.96 -13.37 -31.31
CA GLU A 85 -10.33 -13.24 -32.62
C GLU A 85 -9.48 -14.48 -32.93
N PRO A 86 -9.37 -14.92 -34.20
CA PRO A 86 -8.56 -16.08 -34.57
C PRO A 86 -7.07 -15.96 -34.20
N THR A 87 -6.56 -14.74 -34.01
CA THR A 87 -5.18 -14.45 -33.61
C THR A 87 -4.95 -14.47 -32.11
N PHE A 88 -6.01 -14.67 -31.30
CA PHE A 88 -5.89 -14.71 -29.85
C PHE A 88 -5.16 -15.99 -29.39
N ASP A 89 -4.13 -15.83 -28.56
CA ASP A 89 -3.45 -16.97 -27.94
C ASP A 89 -4.30 -17.54 -26.79
N MET A 90 -5.03 -18.61 -27.10
CA MET A 90 -5.88 -19.31 -26.14
C MET A 90 -5.12 -19.89 -24.93
N THR A 91 -3.79 -19.99 -24.97
CA THR A 91 -3.00 -20.44 -23.81
C THR A 91 -2.97 -19.42 -22.68
N LEU A 92 -3.30 -18.15 -22.96
CA LEU A 92 -3.35 -17.08 -21.95
C LEU A 92 -4.55 -17.24 -21.00
N LEU A 93 -5.68 -17.76 -21.47
CA LEU A 93 -6.88 -17.91 -20.64
C LEU A 93 -6.69 -18.89 -19.48
N PRO A 94 -6.21 -20.14 -19.68
CA PRO A 94 -5.92 -21.04 -18.57
C PRO A 94 -4.90 -20.48 -17.59
N LYS A 95 -3.82 -19.84 -18.09
CA LYS A 95 -2.79 -19.20 -17.25
C LYS A 95 -3.38 -18.06 -16.40
N GLY A 96 -4.19 -17.21 -17.02
CA GLY A 96 -4.85 -16.10 -16.35
C GLY A 96 -5.87 -16.59 -15.31
N ILE A 97 -6.65 -17.63 -15.61
CA ILE A 97 -7.60 -18.18 -14.63
C ILE A 97 -6.84 -18.75 -13.44
N GLN A 98 -5.76 -19.48 -13.70
CA GLN A 98 -4.95 -20.13 -12.69
C GLN A 98 -4.26 -19.14 -11.74
N SER A 99 -3.92 -17.93 -12.19
CA SER A 99 -3.30 -16.91 -11.33
C SER A 99 -4.22 -16.39 -10.22
N TYR A 100 -5.54 -16.62 -10.30
CA TYR A 100 -6.50 -16.25 -9.24
C TYR A 100 -6.95 -17.44 -8.39
N VAL A 101 -6.55 -18.67 -8.73
CA VAL A 101 -6.97 -19.87 -8.01
C VAL A 101 -6.00 -20.13 -6.87
N LEU A 102 -6.47 -19.99 -5.64
CA LEU A 102 -5.67 -20.23 -4.44
C LEU A 102 -5.40 -21.73 -4.23
N PRO A 103 -4.40 -22.11 -3.41
CA PRO A 103 -4.20 -23.50 -3.02
C PRO A 103 -5.50 -24.14 -2.51
N GLN A 104 -5.73 -25.41 -2.87
CA GLN A 104 -6.93 -26.19 -2.54
C GLN A 104 -8.24 -25.71 -3.20
N GLN A 105 -8.22 -24.63 -3.97
CA GLN A 105 -9.35 -24.24 -4.81
C GLN A 105 -9.28 -24.93 -6.17
N ASN A 106 -10.45 -25.19 -6.73
CA ASN A 106 -10.59 -25.69 -8.10
C ASN A 106 -11.36 -24.65 -8.91
N SER A 107 -10.94 -24.44 -10.15
CA SER A 107 -11.72 -23.66 -11.11
C SER A 107 -12.47 -24.61 -12.07
N PRO A 108 -13.79 -24.42 -12.28
CA PRO A 108 -14.56 -25.22 -13.22
C PRO A 108 -14.18 -24.95 -14.69
N TRP A 109 -13.36 -23.92 -14.92
CA TRP A 109 -12.95 -23.48 -16.24
C TRP A 109 -11.63 -24.09 -16.71
N ILE A 110 -10.85 -24.74 -15.83
CA ILE A 110 -9.58 -25.38 -16.19
C ILE A 110 -9.56 -26.84 -15.75
N SER A 111 -8.96 -27.72 -16.56
CA SER A 111 -8.81 -29.13 -16.21
C SER A 111 -7.79 -29.34 -15.08
N LEU A 112 -8.04 -30.30 -14.19
CA LEU A 112 -7.15 -30.68 -13.07
C LEU A 112 -5.71 -31.01 -13.54
N THR A 113 -5.55 -31.58 -14.73
CA THR A 113 -4.23 -31.87 -15.33
C THR A 113 -3.45 -30.63 -15.75
N SER A 114 -4.12 -29.49 -15.93
CA SER A 114 -3.52 -28.18 -16.23
C SER A 114 -3.36 -27.32 -14.98
N GLN A 115 -3.85 -27.77 -13.82
CA GLN A 115 -3.61 -27.14 -12.54
C GLN A 115 -2.19 -27.46 -12.05
N SER A 116 -1.18 -27.06 -12.81
CA SER A 116 0.12 -26.76 -12.22
C SER A 116 -0.07 -25.53 -11.35
N PHE A 117 -0.53 -25.70 -10.10
CA PHE A 117 -0.24 -24.69 -9.07
C PHE A 117 1.17 -24.22 -9.34
N LEU A 118 1.43 -22.90 -9.39
CA LEU A 118 2.79 -22.39 -9.35
C LEU A 118 3.44 -23.16 -8.21
N ASN A 119 4.16 -24.22 -8.56
CA ASN A 119 4.55 -25.18 -7.56
C ASN A 119 5.50 -24.34 -6.73
N CYS A 120 5.27 -24.23 -5.43
CA CYS A 120 6.18 -23.45 -4.59
C CYS A 120 7.64 -23.86 -4.83
N THR A 121 7.88 -25.08 -5.34
CA THR A 121 9.18 -25.58 -5.84
C THR A 121 9.72 -24.95 -7.13
N GLU A 122 8.93 -24.40 -8.05
CA GLU A 122 9.42 -23.64 -9.21
C GLU A 122 9.73 -22.19 -8.85
N LEU A 123 8.83 -21.51 -8.10
CA LEU A 123 9.09 -20.16 -7.58
C LEU A 123 10.31 -20.15 -6.65
N SER A 124 10.46 -21.20 -5.82
CA SER A 124 11.62 -21.42 -4.93
C SER A 124 12.96 -21.55 -5.66
N ARG A 125 13.00 -22.03 -6.91
CA ARG A 125 14.29 -22.29 -7.59
C ARG A 125 14.98 -21.03 -8.12
N SER A 126 14.21 -19.97 -8.38
CA SER A 126 14.72 -18.66 -8.80
C SER A 126 14.53 -17.57 -7.75
N SER A 127 13.97 -17.93 -6.58
CA SER A 127 13.73 -17.02 -5.47
C SER A 127 15.06 -16.46 -4.93
N PRO A 128 15.16 -15.14 -4.69
CA PRO A 128 16.32 -14.56 -4.04
C PRO A 128 16.50 -15.09 -2.61
N CYS A 129 15.41 -15.36 -1.90
CA CYS A 129 15.49 -16.05 -0.61
C CYS A 129 15.73 -17.55 -0.80
N GLN A 130 16.78 -18.07 -0.15
CA GLN A 130 17.16 -19.50 -0.22
C GLN A 130 16.44 -20.37 0.82
N ASP A 131 15.72 -19.77 1.78
CA ASP A 131 14.98 -20.51 2.82
C ASP A 131 13.56 -20.83 2.32
N GLN A 132 13.35 -22.10 1.95
CA GLN A 132 12.09 -22.59 1.40
C GLN A 132 10.93 -22.51 2.39
N GLU A 133 11.18 -22.66 3.69
CA GLU A 133 10.13 -22.63 4.72
C GLU A 133 9.66 -21.19 4.94
N VAL A 134 10.59 -20.24 4.97
CA VAL A 134 10.30 -18.80 5.01
C VAL A 134 9.50 -18.37 3.78
N VAL A 135 9.92 -18.77 2.57
CA VAL A 135 9.18 -18.48 1.33
C VAL A 135 7.76 -19.08 1.37
N GLN A 136 7.62 -20.31 1.87
CA GLN A 136 6.30 -20.96 1.98
C GLN A 136 5.37 -20.22 2.94
N ILE A 137 5.87 -19.79 4.11
CA ILE A 137 5.09 -18.98 5.07
C ILE A 137 4.62 -17.68 4.42
N ALA A 138 5.52 -16.98 3.71
CA ALA A 138 5.19 -15.73 3.05
C ALA A 138 4.13 -15.89 1.95
N LEU A 139 4.19 -16.98 1.17
CA LEU A 139 3.17 -17.31 0.17
C LEU A 139 1.82 -17.59 0.82
N GLU A 140 1.79 -18.33 1.94
CA GLU A 140 0.54 -18.63 2.67
C GLU A 140 -0.11 -17.38 3.25
N ASP A 141 0.68 -16.43 3.76
CA ASP A 141 0.17 -15.15 4.23
C ASP A 141 -0.30 -14.26 3.06
N HIS A 142 0.43 -14.25 1.95
CA HIS A 142 0.00 -13.56 0.72
C HIS A 142 -1.35 -14.08 0.22
N TYR A 143 -1.60 -15.38 0.25
CA TYR A 143 -2.90 -15.95 -0.12
C TYR A 143 -4.06 -15.52 0.79
N LYS A 144 -3.78 -15.08 2.02
CA LYS A 144 -4.78 -14.51 2.94
C LYS A 144 -5.00 -13.00 2.70
N GLY A 145 -4.19 -12.38 1.84
CA GLY A 145 -4.21 -10.94 1.58
C GLY A 145 -3.25 -10.15 2.48
N ASP A 146 -2.36 -10.82 3.20
CA ASP A 146 -1.38 -10.18 4.08
C ASP A 146 -0.02 -10.06 3.37
N ASN A 147 0.78 -9.07 3.74
CA ASN A 147 2.22 -9.04 3.48
C ASN A 147 2.67 -9.16 2.01
N VAL A 148 1.93 -8.56 1.07
CA VAL A 148 2.28 -8.54 -0.36
C VAL A 148 3.75 -8.13 -0.59
N MET A 149 4.22 -7.08 0.10
CA MET A 149 5.62 -6.63 0.02
C MET A 149 6.63 -7.70 0.45
N ILE A 150 6.34 -8.45 1.52
CA ILE A 150 7.23 -9.51 2.02
C ILE A 150 7.32 -10.66 1.02
N CYS A 151 6.17 -11.08 0.48
CA CYS A 151 6.12 -12.12 -0.54
C CYS A 151 6.90 -11.70 -1.81
N ASN A 152 6.70 -10.47 -2.29
CA ASN A 152 7.38 -9.97 -3.48
C ASN A 152 8.90 -9.90 -3.30
N VAL A 153 9.37 -9.41 -2.15
CA VAL A 153 10.81 -9.35 -1.83
C VAL A 153 11.40 -10.75 -1.75
N LEU A 154 10.75 -11.68 -1.04
CA LEU A 154 11.27 -13.03 -0.86
C LEU A 154 11.27 -13.83 -2.16
N CYS A 155 10.22 -13.72 -2.99
CA CYS A 155 10.05 -14.55 -4.18
C CYS A 155 10.70 -13.95 -5.44
N PHE A 156 10.72 -12.63 -5.58
CA PHE A 156 11.15 -11.94 -6.79
C PHE A 156 12.29 -10.95 -6.56
N GLY A 157 12.51 -10.51 -5.33
CA GLY A 157 13.52 -9.50 -5.02
C GLY A 157 13.06 -8.13 -5.50
N GLU A 158 11.76 -7.90 -5.50
CA GLU A 158 11.14 -6.67 -5.97
C GLU A 158 10.29 -6.06 -4.87
N SER A 159 10.22 -4.73 -4.87
CA SER A 159 9.27 -3.97 -4.07
C SER A 159 8.78 -2.78 -4.86
N ASP A 160 7.50 -2.49 -4.79
CA ASP A 160 6.92 -1.35 -5.48
C ASP A 160 5.92 -0.61 -4.59
N CYS A 161 5.72 0.67 -4.90
CA CYS A 161 4.74 1.51 -4.25
C CYS A 161 4.29 2.59 -5.23
N SER A 162 2.99 2.56 -5.53
CA SER A 162 2.33 3.54 -6.40
C SER A 162 2.21 4.92 -5.74
N ASN A 163 1.72 5.88 -6.53
CA ASN A 163 1.61 7.30 -6.18
C ASN A 163 1.07 7.57 -4.77
N THR A 164 1.61 8.64 -4.18
CA THR A 164 1.12 9.29 -2.97
C THR A 164 0.60 10.68 -3.31
N LEU A 165 -0.28 11.24 -2.47
CA LEU A 165 -0.65 12.65 -2.57
C LEU A 165 0.51 13.49 -2.03
N GLU A 166 1.50 13.72 -2.87
CA GLU A 166 2.66 14.57 -2.63
C GLU A 166 2.51 15.87 -3.42
N ASP A 167 2.95 17.01 -2.87
CA ASP A 167 3.01 18.28 -3.59
C ASP A 167 4.40 18.40 -4.21
N GLU A 168 4.52 18.18 -5.52
CA GLU A 168 5.80 18.27 -6.25
C GLU A 168 6.46 19.65 -6.13
N ASN A 169 5.71 20.69 -5.79
CA ASN A 169 6.21 22.05 -5.62
C ASN A 169 6.53 22.39 -4.16
N ASP A 170 6.33 21.45 -3.23
CA ASP A 170 6.63 21.60 -1.81
C ASP A 170 7.91 20.81 -1.46
N PRO A 171 9.08 21.47 -1.40
CA PRO A 171 10.33 20.80 -1.06
C PRO A 171 10.45 20.48 0.43
N ASP A 172 9.52 20.95 1.28
CA ASP A 172 9.67 20.84 2.73
C ASP A 172 9.56 19.39 3.20
N ILE A 173 8.64 18.61 2.62
CA ILE A 173 8.42 17.21 3.00
C ILE A 173 8.94 16.30 1.88
N PRO A 174 10.00 15.52 2.13
CA PRO A 174 10.52 14.59 1.13
C PRO A 174 9.50 13.49 0.79
N CYS A 175 9.59 12.97 -0.43
CA CYS A 175 8.73 11.89 -0.91
C CYS A 175 8.83 10.65 -0.01
N GLN A 176 7.69 9.98 0.22
CA GLN A 176 7.60 8.81 1.12
C GLN A 176 8.59 7.70 0.74
N ALA A 177 8.84 7.53 -0.56
CA ALA A 177 9.75 6.55 -1.11
C ALA A 177 11.16 6.71 -0.52
N LEU A 178 11.61 7.96 -0.39
CA LEU A 178 12.93 8.31 0.14
C LEU A 178 12.93 8.26 1.67
N VAL A 179 11.89 8.81 2.30
CA VAL A 179 11.78 8.88 3.77
C VAL A 179 11.85 7.48 4.40
N TYR A 180 11.18 6.49 3.82
CA TYR A 180 11.12 5.13 4.36
C TYR A 180 12.13 4.16 3.74
N ARG A 181 13.02 4.61 2.84
CA ARG A 181 14.00 3.74 2.16
C ARG A 181 14.89 3.02 3.14
N ILE A 182 15.43 3.72 4.15
CA ILE A 182 16.30 3.12 5.16
C ILE A 182 15.58 1.99 5.92
N ALA A 183 14.32 2.21 6.32
CA ALA A 183 13.53 1.18 6.99
C ALA A 183 13.32 -0.05 6.10
N ARG A 184 13.04 0.15 4.81
CA ARG A 184 12.93 -0.95 3.84
C ARG A 184 14.23 -1.71 3.64
N GLN A 185 15.37 -1.01 3.59
CA GLN A 185 16.68 -1.67 3.49
C GLN A 185 16.97 -2.59 4.68
N HIS A 186 16.56 -2.19 5.90
CA HIS A 186 16.65 -3.05 7.08
C HIS A 186 15.70 -4.25 7.00
N ILE A 187 14.48 -4.05 6.50
CA ILE A 187 13.54 -5.16 6.23
C ILE A 187 14.16 -6.15 5.23
N TYR A 188 14.80 -5.67 4.15
CA TYR A 188 15.46 -6.53 3.17
C TYR A 188 16.60 -7.34 3.80
N ALA A 189 17.35 -6.76 4.74
CA ALA A 189 18.42 -7.46 5.45
C ALA A 189 17.89 -8.60 6.33
N ILE A 190 16.71 -8.42 6.94
CA ILE A 190 16.05 -9.49 7.71
C ILE A 190 15.58 -10.62 6.78
N LEU A 191 14.97 -10.26 5.65
CA LEU A 191 14.33 -11.22 4.73
C LEU A 191 15.32 -12.01 3.87
N LEU A 192 16.36 -11.33 3.36
CA LEU A 192 17.31 -11.88 2.39
C LEU A 192 18.70 -12.14 3.00
N GLY A 193 18.94 -11.67 4.23
CA GLY A 193 20.23 -11.75 4.90
C GLY A 193 21.16 -10.58 4.57
N THR A 194 22.39 -10.65 5.10
CA THR A 194 23.39 -9.58 5.05
C THR A 194 24.63 -9.92 4.21
N GLY A 195 24.55 -10.96 3.37
CA GLY A 195 25.69 -11.44 2.60
C GLY A 195 26.82 -11.95 3.49
N ASP A 196 28.07 -11.59 3.16
CA ASP A 196 29.26 -11.87 3.98
C ASP A 196 29.56 -10.76 5.01
N GLY A 197 28.66 -9.79 5.14
CA GLY A 197 28.82 -8.62 6.00
C GLY A 197 29.52 -7.43 5.33
N SER A 198 30.02 -7.58 4.10
CA SER A 198 30.49 -6.45 3.29
C SER A 198 29.32 -5.75 2.57
N PRO A 199 29.37 -4.42 2.38
CA PRO A 199 28.33 -3.69 1.66
C PRO A 199 28.08 -4.20 0.23
N ASP A 200 29.14 -4.68 -0.44
CA ASP A 200 29.09 -5.15 -1.83
C ASP A 200 28.47 -6.55 -1.97
N SER A 201 28.36 -7.30 -0.88
CA SER A 201 27.76 -8.65 -0.86
C SER A 201 26.28 -8.66 -0.46
N CYS A 202 25.76 -7.52 0.01
CA CYS A 202 24.40 -7.45 0.53
C CYS A 202 23.39 -7.71 -0.61
N PRO A 203 22.33 -8.50 -0.36
CA PRO A 203 21.26 -8.71 -1.32
C PRO A 203 20.69 -7.39 -1.82
N VAL A 204 20.37 -7.32 -3.10
CA VAL A 204 19.81 -6.12 -3.74
C VAL A 204 18.36 -6.37 -4.12
N VAL A 205 17.50 -5.43 -3.76
CA VAL A 205 16.07 -5.42 -4.13
C VAL A 205 15.86 -4.37 -5.22
N GLN A 206 15.04 -4.73 -6.21
CA GLN A 206 14.61 -3.83 -7.28
C GLN A 206 13.40 -3.02 -6.80
N GLU A 207 13.59 -1.72 -6.56
CA GLU A 207 12.53 -0.80 -6.15
C GLU A 207 11.89 -0.10 -7.35
N TRP A 208 10.57 -0.19 -7.45
CA TRP A 208 9.72 0.59 -8.36
C TRP A 208 8.85 1.57 -7.57
N TYR A 209 9.47 2.63 -7.06
CA TYR A 209 8.80 3.61 -6.20
C TYR A 209 8.63 4.94 -6.93
N VAL A 210 7.39 5.44 -6.98
CA VAL A 210 7.10 6.74 -7.59
C VAL A 210 7.54 7.86 -6.64
N TYR A 211 8.31 8.80 -7.15
CA TYR A 211 8.60 10.08 -6.50
C TYR A 211 9.13 11.09 -7.54
N HIS A 212 9.18 12.37 -7.17
CA HIS A 212 9.64 13.43 -8.07
C HIS A 212 11.03 13.13 -8.65
N GLY A 213 11.12 13.13 -9.98
CA GLY A 213 12.36 12.85 -10.72
C GLY A 213 12.61 11.36 -11.03
N ASN A 214 11.82 10.43 -10.49
CA ASN A 214 11.89 9.02 -10.88
C ASN A 214 10.88 8.71 -12.01
N MET A 215 11.39 8.55 -13.23
CA MET A 215 10.57 8.24 -14.41
C MET A 215 10.15 6.76 -14.49
N LEU A 216 10.63 5.92 -13.56
CA LEU A 216 10.39 4.47 -13.54
C LEU A 216 10.82 3.73 -14.81
N GLU A 217 11.74 4.26 -15.62
CA GLU A 217 12.22 3.56 -16.82
C GLU A 217 12.98 2.25 -16.50
N LYS A 218 13.59 2.21 -15.31
CA LYS A 218 14.31 1.05 -14.76
C LYS A 218 14.13 1.03 -13.24
N PRO A 219 14.22 -0.15 -12.58
CA PRO A 219 14.15 -0.19 -11.14
C PRO A 219 15.39 0.46 -10.52
N GLU A 220 15.21 1.06 -9.35
CA GLU A 220 16.32 1.44 -8.49
C GLU A 220 16.85 0.20 -7.78
N LEU A 221 18.17 0.00 -7.81
CA LEU A 221 18.83 -1.11 -7.13
C LEU A 221 19.14 -0.69 -5.69
N VAL A 222 18.40 -1.23 -4.74
CA VAL A 222 18.47 -0.87 -3.33
C VAL A 222 19.07 -2.02 -2.53
N PRO A 223 20.32 -1.89 -2.03
CA PRO A 223 20.95 -2.95 -1.25
C PRO A 223 20.32 -3.03 0.15
N ALA A 224 20.21 -4.25 0.67
CA ALA A 224 19.89 -4.50 2.06
C ALA A 224 20.90 -3.80 2.98
N LEU A 225 20.42 -3.27 4.12
CA LEU A 225 21.24 -2.58 5.10
C LEU A 225 21.21 -3.35 6.42
N PRO A 226 22.35 -3.92 6.88
CA PRO A 226 22.41 -4.59 8.16
C PRO A 226 22.02 -3.67 9.33
N LEU A 227 21.25 -4.22 10.27
CA LEU A 227 20.96 -3.61 11.56
C LEU A 227 22.21 -3.55 12.43
N SER A 228 22.42 -2.41 13.08
CA SER A 228 23.51 -2.18 14.04
C SER A 228 23.09 -2.48 15.47
N ILE A 229 22.63 -3.70 15.73
CA ILE A 229 22.17 -4.17 17.04
C ILE A 229 23.04 -5.29 17.61
N GLN A 230 22.93 -5.55 18.92
CA GLN A 230 23.64 -6.64 19.57
C GLN A 230 23.25 -7.99 18.93
N GLY A 231 24.24 -8.76 18.50
CA GLY A 231 24.02 -10.03 17.79
C GLY A 231 23.89 -9.89 16.27
N GLY A 232 23.92 -8.67 15.74
CA GLY A 232 23.78 -8.41 14.30
C GLY A 232 22.32 -8.46 13.83
N THR A 233 22.12 -8.52 12.52
CA THR A 233 20.78 -8.59 11.91
C THR A 233 20.22 -10.00 12.04
N PRO A 234 19.10 -10.22 12.75
CA PRO A 234 18.45 -11.51 12.80
C PRO A 234 17.84 -11.85 11.45
N THR A 235 17.83 -13.14 11.12
CA THR A 235 17.20 -13.64 9.88
C THR A 235 15.69 -13.82 10.06
N ALA A 236 14.94 -13.77 8.95
CA ALA A 236 13.52 -14.13 8.94
C ALA A 236 13.28 -15.52 9.55
N ARG A 237 14.18 -16.49 9.30
CA ARG A 237 14.10 -17.83 9.90
C ARG A 237 14.13 -17.77 11.42
N GLU A 238 15.10 -17.07 11.99
CA GLU A 238 15.23 -16.91 13.44
C GLU A 238 14.01 -16.21 14.04
N LEU A 239 13.54 -15.14 13.40
CA LEU A 239 12.41 -14.39 13.93
C LEU A 239 11.11 -15.18 13.82
N TRP A 240 10.87 -15.92 12.75
CA TRP A 240 9.56 -16.54 12.49
C TRP A 240 9.43 -17.93 13.12
N LEU A 241 10.50 -18.73 13.09
CA LEU A 241 10.46 -20.16 13.43
C LEU A 241 11.07 -20.50 14.80
N SER A 242 11.69 -19.53 15.48
CA SER A 242 12.25 -19.76 16.81
C SER A 242 11.16 -19.95 17.87
N ASN A 243 11.38 -20.95 18.73
CA ASN A 243 10.55 -21.23 19.91
C ASN A 243 11.19 -20.71 21.21
N ASN A 244 12.19 -19.83 21.12
CA ASN A 244 12.85 -19.26 22.30
C ASN A 244 11.84 -18.43 23.11
N PRO A 245 11.74 -18.59 24.45
CA PRO A 245 10.85 -17.78 25.28
C PRO A 245 11.06 -16.26 25.13
N ASP A 246 12.29 -15.83 24.86
CA ASP A 246 12.65 -14.41 24.72
C ASP A 246 12.44 -13.87 23.28
N ILE A 247 11.94 -14.71 22.36
CA ILE A 247 11.82 -14.33 20.95
C ILE A 247 10.95 -13.09 20.76
N GLN A 248 9.88 -12.92 21.53
CA GLN A 248 9.00 -11.75 21.42
C GLN A 248 9.70 -10.44 21.79
N ILE A 249 10.68 -10.49 22.70
CA ILE A 249 11.51 -9.31 23.02
C ILE A 249 12.43 -9.00 21.84
N GLN A 250 13.08 -10.02 21.29
CA GLN A 250 13.95 -9.87 20.13
C GLN A 250 13.19 -9.35 18.90
N ARG A 251 12.00 -9.88 18.61
CA ARG A 251 11.13 -9.42 17.51
C ARG A 251 10.79 -7.93 17.66
N PHE A 252 10.37 -7.52 18.85
CA PHE A 252 9.99 -6.13 19.12
C PHE A 252 11.20 -5.19 19.00
N TYR A 253 12.34 -5.56 19.58
CA TYR A 253 13.58 -4.76 19.48
C TYR A 253 14.08 -4.65 18.03
N THR A 254 14.05 -5.75 17.27
CA THR A 254 14.43 -5.77 15.85
C THR A 254 13.53 -4.86 15.01
N CYS A 255 12.22 -4.87 15.28
CA CYS A 255 11.26 -3.99 14.63
C CYS A 255 11.58 -2.51 14.92
N MET A 256 11.83 -2.14 16.17
CA MET A 256 12.21 -0.76 16.53
C MET A 256 13.56 -0.35 15.89
N ALA A 257 14.50 -1.28 15.78
CA ALA A 257 15.81 -1.03 15.17
C ALA A 257 15.72 -0.73 13.67
N CYS A 258 14.73 -1.27 12.95
CA CYS A 258 14.50 -0.93 11.54
C CYS A 258 14.14 0.56 11.35
N PHE A 259 13.64 1.21 12.40
CA PHE A 259 13.30 2.63 12.42
C PHE A 259 14.29 3.47 13.25
N HIS A 260 15.44 2.90 13.64
CA HIS A 260 16.43 3.58 14.50
C HIS A 260 15.85 4.09 15.82
N VAL A 261 14.90 3.34 16.40
CA VAL A 261 14.23 3.66 17.68
C VAL A 261 14.62 2.68 18.79
N GLU A 262 15.59 1.80 18.54
CA GLU A 262 15.93 0.68 19.44
C GLU A 262 16.35 1.12 20.85
N ARG A 263 16.92 2.33 20.99
CA ARG A 263 17.31 2.89 22.30
C ARG A 263 16.12 3.24 23.21
N TRP A 264 14.93 3.42 22.64
CA TRP A 264 13.71 3.78 23.38
C TRP A 264 12.70 2.63 23.45
N THR A 265 13.12 1.43 23.05
CA THR A 265 12.26 0.24 22.98
C THR A 265 11.50 0.00 24.28
N GLU A 266 12.13 0.09 25.45
CA GLU A 266 11.47 -0.15 26.74
C GLU A 266 10.35 0.87 27.04
N GLY A 267 10.58 2.14 26.71
CA GLY A 267 9.57 3.19 26.85
C GLY A 267 8.36 2.92 25.94
N ILE A 268 8.63 2.54 24.69
CA ILE A 268 7.61 2.27 23.66
C ILE A 268 6.84 0.98 23.97
N ARG A 269 7.53 -0.07 24.43
CA ARG A 269 6.94 -1.38 24.77
C ARG A 269 5.92 -1.29 25.92
N SER A 270 6.04 -0.27 26.77
CA SER A 270 5.10 -0.03 27.87
C SER A 270 3.77 0.61 27.45
N LEU A 271 3.65 1.02 26.18
CA LEU A 271 2.47 1.69 25.63
C LEU A 271 1.51 0.68 24.98
N ASP A 272 0.26 1.09 24.82
CA ASP A 272 -0.68 0.36 23.96
C ASP A 272 -0.16 0.29 22.52
N SER A 273 -0.42 -0.81 21.81
CA SER A 273 0.15 -1.10 20.48
C SER A 273 0.05 0.07 19.48
N HIS A 274 -1.13 0.72 19.39
CA HIS A 274 -1.36 1.84 18.49
C HIS A 274 -0.55 3.11 18.87
N LEU A 275 -0.33 3.33 20.17
CA LEU A 275 0.53 4.42 20.68
C LEU A 275 2.00 4.09 20.45
N ALA A 276 2.41 2.85 20.69
CA ALA A 276 3.76 2.38 20.41
C ALA A 276 4.14 2.55 18.93
N ALA A 277 3.24 2.14 18.03
CA ALA A 277 3.38 2.33 16.58
C ALA A 277 3.48 3.82 16.20
N THR A 278 2.59 4.64 16.76
CA THR A 278 2.61 6.09 16.54
C THR A 278 3.91 6.72 17.01
N CYS A 279 4.39 6.38 18.22
CA CYS A 279 5.65 6.89 18.75
C CYS A 279 6.86 6.45 17.90
N CYS A 280 6.92 5.19 17.49
CA CYS A 280 7.97 4.69 16.60
C CYS A 280 8.04 5.54 15.31
N LEU A 281 6.90 5.73 14.64
CA LEU A 281 6.83 6.52 13.41
C LEU A 281 7.14 7.99 13.62
N LEU A 282 6.67 8.61 14.70
CA LEU A 282 6.92 10.03 14.96
C LEU A 282 8.37 10.31 15.34
N ILE A 283 9.04 9.39 16.05
CA ILE A 283 10.48 9.50 16.32
C ILE A 283 11.24 9.38 15.00
N TYR A 284 10.94 8.36 14.19
CA TYR A 284 11.57 8.16 12.90
C TYR A 284 11.39 9.37 11.98
N LEU A 285 10.15 9.83 11.80
CA LEU A 285 9.83 10.99 10.95
C LEU A 285 10.48 12.28 11.44
N SER A 286 10.58 12.47 12.77
CA SER A 286 11.26 13.65 13.32
C SER A 286 12.71 13.73 12.85
N VAL A 287 13.39 12.58 12.76
CA VAL A 287 14.79 12.48 12.33
C VAL A 287 14.92 12.50 10.80
N GLN A 288 14.04 11.82 10.06
CA GLN A 288 14.15 11.73 8.60
C GLN A 288 13.61 12.96 7.86
N VAL A 289 12.77 13.78 8.50
CA VAL A 289 12.13 14.95 7.87
C VAL A 289 12.56 16.23 8.61
N ASP A 290 13.53 16.93 8.04
CA ASP A 290 14.12 18.15 8.61
C ASP A 290 13.09 19.27 8.81
N SER A 291 12.10 19.37 7.93
CA SER A 291 11.04 20.38 8.05
C SER A 291 9.96 20.03 9.08
N LEU A 292 9.97 18.82 9.66
CA LEU A 292 8.95 18.42 10.62
C LEU A 292 9.05 19.28 11.88
N THR A 293 7.92 19.81 12.32
CA THR A 293 7.85 20.71 13.47
C THR A 293 7.22 20.02 14.67
N LEU A 294 7.42 20.61 15.85
CA LEU A 294 6.74 20.14 17.06
C LEU A 294 5.22 20.19 16.92
N THR A 295 4.69 21.19 16.19
CA THR A 295 3.26 21.33 15.90
C THR A 295 2.72 20.17 15.07
N ASP A 296 3.50 19.68 14.10
CA ASP A 296 3.13 18.52 13.28
C ASP A 296 3.04 17.26 14.17
N VAL A 297 4.05 17.04 15.02
CA VAL A 297 4.08 15.91 16.00
C VAL A 297 2.92 15.98 16.98
N GLU A 298 2.65 17.15 17.55
CA GLU A 298 1.55 17.39 18.49
C GLU A 298 0.19 17.10 17.84
N ALA A 299 0.01 17.42 16.56
CA ALA A 299 -1.22 17.11 15.83
C ALA A 299 -1.46 15.60 15.69
N PHE A 300 -0.42 14.81 15.37
CA PHE A 300 -0.53 13.35 15.32
C PHE A 300 -0.88 12.76 16.68
N LEU A 301 -0.17 13.16 17.74
CA LEU A 301 -0.46 12.69 19.10
C LEU A 301 -1.90 13.00 19.52
N ALA A 302 -2.37 14.21 19.25
CA ALA A 302 -3.73 14.62 19.57
C ALA A 302 -4.78 13.80 18.81
N GLN A 303 -4.54 13.50 17.53
CA GLN A 303 -5.45 12.67 16.74
C GLN A 303 -5.49 11.24 17.30
N THR A 304 -4.32 10.63 17.51
CA THR A 304 -4.21 9.24 17.96
C THR A 304 -4.87 9.05 19.33
N LEU A 305 -4.69 10.00 20.26
CA LEU A 305 -5.30 9.92 21.59
C LEU A 305 -6.81 10.16 21.58
N CYS A 306 -7.32 11.00 20.68
CA CYS A 306 -8.75 11.29 20.60
C CYS A 306 -9.54 10.22 19.83
N LEU A 307 -8.91 9.52 18.87
CA LEU A 307 -9.58 8.60 17.95
C LEU A 307 -10.39 7.49 18.66
N PRO A 308 -9.86 6.78 19.69
CA PRO A 308 -10.61 5.72 20.38
C PRO A 308 -11.93 6.20 21.02
N GLY A 309 -12.02 7.49 21.36
CA GLY A 309 -13.21 8.11 21.93
C GLY A 309 -14.26 8.56 20.91
N LYS A 310 -14.05 8.31 19.61
CA LYS A 310 -14.94 8.77 18.54
C LYS A 310 -15.75 7.63 17.92
N SER A 311 -17.04 7.88 17.73
CA SER A 311 -17.87 7.04 16.88
C SER A 311 -17.72 7.42 15.40
N GLY A 312 -18.06 6.48 14.50
CA GLY A 312 -18.07 6.76 13.06
C GLY A 312 -19.00 7.91 12.64
N SER A 313 -20.09 8.16 13.38
CA SER A 313 -20.99 9.30 13.12
C SER A 313 -20.40 10.63 13.58
N GLN A 314 -19.61 10.62 14.66
CA GLN A 314 -18.86 11.81 15.08
C GLN A 314 -17.77 12.15 14.07
N LEU A 315 -17.00 11.16 13.60
CA LEU A 315 -15.95 11.37 12.61
C LEU A 315 -16.50 11.85 11.27
N SER A 316 -17.61 11.26 10.80
CA SER A 316 -18.21 11.65 9.52
C SER A 316 -18.76 13.08 9.54
N SER A 317 -19.28 13.54 10.69
CA SER A 317 -19.84 14.88 10.88
C SER A 317 -18.81 15.98 11.13
N LEU A 318 -17.53 15.65 11.34
CA LEU A 318 -16.45 16.64 11.50
C LEU A 318 -16.43 17.62 10.31
N GLN A 319 -16.41 18.92 10.65
CA GLN A 319 -16.28 20.02 9.71
C GLN A 319 -14.91 20.69 9.88
N LEU A 320 -14.22 20.87 8.75
CA LEU A 320 -12.95 21.60 8.69
C LEU A 320 -13.23 23.04 8.26
N SER A 321 -12.53 24.00 8.86
CA SER A 321 -12.64 25.41 8.46
C SER A 321 -12.05 25.66 7.07
N TYR A 322 -10.95 24.97 6.75
CA TYR A 322 -10.33 24.91 5.43
C TYR A 322 -9.48 23.64 5.31
N VAL A 323 -9.02 23.33 4.10
CA VAL A 323 -8.09 22.23 3.84
C VAL A 323 -6.68 22.82 3.69
N ASP A 324 -5.78 22.48 4.61
CA ASP A 324 -4.36 22.80 4.55
C ASP A 324 -3.58 21.73 3.78
N SER A 325 -2.79 22.13 2.78
CA SER A 325 -2.04 21.20 1.92
C SER A 325 -0.97 20.44 2.70
N ARG A 326 -0.31 21.07 3.68
CA ARG A 326 0.71 20.42 4.50
C ARG A 326 0.09 19.34 5.39
N ALA A 327 -1.08 19.60 5.96
CA ALA A 327 -1.81 18.59 6.72
C ALA A 327 -2.19 17.37 5.85
N VAL A 328 -2.56 17.58 4.58
CA VAL A 328 -2.79 16.45 3.66
C VAL A 328 -1.50 15.66 3.45
N HIS A 329 -0.38 16.33 3.12
CA HIS A 329 0.90 15.65 2.89
C HIS A 329 1.37 14.88 4.13
N LEU A 330 1.28 15.48 5.32
CA LEU A 330 1.59 14.82 6.60
C LEU A 330 0.70 13.59 6.86
N ALA A 331 -0.59 13.65 6.56
CA ALA A 331 -1.46 12.48 6.70
C ALA A 331 -0.98 11.31 5.82
N PHE A 332 -0.59 11.58 4.57
CA PHE A 332 -0.13 10.56 3.65
C PHE A 332 1.24 9.98 4.02
N ILE A 333 2.19 10.81 4.43
CA ILE A 333 3.51 10.30 4.85
C ILE A 333 3.37 9.38 6.06
N PHE A 334 2.53 9.74 7.04
CA PHE A 334 2.27 8.90 8.22
C PHE A 334 1.59 7.57 7.85
N LEU A 335 0.59 7.60 6.96
CA LEU A 335 -0.07 6.38 6.49
C LEU A 335 0.89 5.45 5.74
N ARG A 336 1.81 5.99 4.93
CA ARG A 336 2.87 5.19 4.31
C ARG A 336 3.87 4.65 5.32
N GLY A 337 4.15 5.40 6.38
CA GLY A 337 4.91 4.92 7.53
C GLY A 337 4.24 3.74 8.20
N LEU A 338 2.93 3.81 8.43
CA LEU A 338 2.17 2.71 9.03
C LEU A 338 2.21 1.45 8.18
N ILE A 339 2.07 1.57 6.85
CA ILE A 339 2.22 0.44 5.92
C ILE A 339 3.64 -0.13 5.97
N THR A 340 4.67 0.72 6.04
CA THR A 340 6.07 0.27 6.18
C THR A 340 6.31 -0.42 7.52
N LEU A 341 5.70 0.07 8.60
CA LEU A 341 5.76 -0.54 9.93
C LEU A 341 5.02 -1.88 9.96
N MET A 342 3.89 -2.02 9.26
CA MET A 342 3.21 -3.30 9.10
C MET A 342 4.08 -4.31 8.34
N ALA A 343 4.77 -3.89 7.28
CA ALA A 343 5.74 -4.74 6.59
C ALA A 343 6.90 -5.14 7.53
N CYS A 344 7.43 -4.20 8.31
CA CYS A 344 8.45 -4.47 9.31
C CYS A 344 7.96 -5.43 10.40
N ASN A 345 6.73 -5.24 10.89
CA ASN A 345 6.08 -6.12 11.86
C ASN A 345 6.09 -7.57 11.35
N SER A 346 5.69 -7.79 10.11
CA SER A 346 5.68 -9.11 9.49
C SER A 346 7.08 -9.68 9.27
N ALA A 347 8.02 -8.87 8.76
CA ALA A 347 9.42 -9.26 8.63
C ALA A 347 10.03 -9.66 9.98
N CYS A 348 9.63 -9.01 11.06
CA CYS A 348 10.06 -9.30 12.42
C CYS A 348 9.25 -10.41 13.12
N GLY A 349 8.33 -11.11 12.44
CA GLY A 349 7.56 -12.21 13.05
C GLY A 349 6.45 -11.75 14.01
N TYR A 350 5.83 -10.61 13.72
CA TYR A 350 4.65 -10.06 14.40
C TYR A 350 4.84 -9.73 15.89
N PRO A 351 5.77 -8.82 16.26
CA PRO A 351 5.83 -8.27 17.61
C PRO A 351 4.59 -7.43 18.00
N PHE A 352 3.82 -6.96 17.02
CA PHE A 352 2.49 -6.36 17.20
C PHE A 352 1.42 -7.27 16.61
N ASP A 353 0.22 -7.24 17.20
CA ASP A 353 -0.97 -7.72 16.50
C ASP A 353 -1.21 -6.84 15.27
N MET A 354 -1.40 -7.47 14.11
CA MET A 354 -1.63 -6.75 12.85
C MET A 354 -2.88 -5.87 12.92
N MET A 355 -3.92 -6.31 13.64
CA MET A 355 -5.16 -5.55 13.79
C MET A 355 -4.94 -4.22 14.50
N ASP A 356 -4.01 -4.15 15.45
CA ASP A 356 -3.69 -2.92 16.18
C ASP A 356 -2.98 -1.88 15.30
N LEU A 357 -2.31 -2.33 14.23
CA LEU A 357 -1.60 -1.48 13.27
C LEU A 357 -2.46 -1.05 12.08
N MET A 358 -3.68 -1.56 11.95
CA MET A 358 -4.49 -1.24 10.78
C MET A 358 -4.82 0.26 10.74
N PRO A 359 -4.73 0.92 9.57
CA PRO A 359 -4.91 2.37 9.46
C PRO A 359 -6.20 2.92 10.08
N TRP A 360 -7.30 2.17 10.00
CA TRP A 360 -8.60 2.58 10.58
C TRP A 360 -8.63 2.56 12.11
N ASN A 361 -7.69 1.87 12.77
CA ASN A 361 -7.56 1.85 14.23
C ASN A 361 -6.58 2.93 14.73
N THR A 362 -5.62 3.33 13.89
CA THR A 362 -4.54 4.26 14.29
C THR A 362 -4.75 5.68 13.77
N PHE A 363 -5.50 5.87 12.67
CA PHE A 363 -5.54 7.15 11.94
C PHE A 363 -6.92 7.49 11.35
N ASP A 364 -7.38 8.73 11.57
CA ASP A 364 -8.49 9.34 10.82
C ASP A 364 -8.05 10.68 10.22
N GLY A 365 -8.19 10.82 8.90
CA GLY A 365 -7.70 11.99 8.18
C GLY A 365 -8.44 13.29 8.52
N LYS A 366 -9.75 13.25 8.80
CA LYS A 366 -10.52 14.45 9.18
C LYS A 366 -10.18 14.88 10.61
N LEU A 367 -10.09 13.92 11.52
CA LEU A 367 -9.70 14.16 12.91
C LEU A 367 -8.29 14.73 12.96
N PHE A 368 -7.32 14.10 12.30
CA PHE A 368 -5.96 14.62 12.18
C PHE A 368 -5.95 16.06 11.68
N HIS A 369 -6.64 16.33 10.58
CA HIS A 369 -6.67 17.67 10.00
C HIS A 369 -7.29 18.71 10.96
N GLN A 370 -8.36 18.35 11.67
CA GLN A 370 -8.94 19.22 12.68
C GLN A 370 -7.94 19.50 13.82
N LYS A 371 -7.27 18.47 14.36
CA LYS A 371 -6.26 18.64 15.42
C LYS A 371 -5.08 19.46 14.94
N TYR A 372 -4.65 19.24 13.70
CA TYR A 372 -3.60 20.02 13.05
C TYR A 372 -3.90 21.52 13.05
N LEU A 373 -5.09 21.91 12.61
CA LEU A 373 -5.51 23.32 12.59
C LEU A 373 -5.55 23.93 14.00
N LEU A 374 -6.02 23.18 15.01
CA LEU A 374 -6.01 23.63 16.41
C LEU A 374 -4.58 23.83 16.94
N CYS A 375 -3.66 22.92 16.61
CA CYS A 375 -2.24 23.04 16.97
C CYS A 375 -1.58 24.23 16.26
N LEU A 376 -1.87 24.43 14.97
CA LEU A 376 -1.36 25.55 14.17
C LEU A 376 -1.84 26.91 14.70
N GLU A 377 -3.09 26.99 15.15
CA GLU A 377 -3.67 28.15 15.83
C GLU A 377 -3.21 28.30 17.29
N ARG A 378 -2.35 27.40 17.78
CA ARG A 378 -1.84 27.35 19.17
C ARG A 378 -2.96 27.39 20.21
N LYS A 379 -4.04 26.65 19.95
CA LYS A 379 -5.10 26.46 20.95
C LYS A 379 -4.52 25.79 22.20
N PRO A 380 -5.07 26.07 23.39
CA PRO A 380 -4.62 25.40 24.60
C PRO A 380 -4.95 23.90 24.56
N LEU A 381 -4.16 23.10 25.28
CA LEU A 381 -4.24 21.63 25.24
C LEU A 381 -5.59 21.08 25.68
N ASP A 382 -6.30 21.76 26.58
CA ASP A 382 -7.65 21.40 26.98
C ASP A 382 -8.65 21.50 25.81
N VAL A 383 -8.45 22.45 24.88
CA VAL A 383 -9.26 22.54 23.66
C VAL A 383 -8.86 21.45 22.67
N ILE A 384 -7.55 21.25 22.46
CA ILE A 384 -7.02 20.25 21.51
C ILE A 384 -7.47 18.83 21.92
N LEU A 385 -7.41 18.51 23.21
CA LEU A 385 -7.73 17.20 23.78
C LEU A 385 -9.12 17.14 24.42
N GLU A 386 -10.03 18.03 23.99
CA GLU A 386 -11.47 17.95 24.25
C GLU A 386 -11.83 17.92 25.75
N LYS A 387 -11.04 18.63 26.55
CA LYS A 387 -11.16 18.78 28.01
C LYS A 387 -11.05 17.47 28.77
N GLN A 388 -10.38 16.47 28.18
CA GLN A 388 -10.14 15.18 28.82
C GLN A 388 -8.77 15.17 29.52
N GLU A 389 -8.78 15.27 30.86
CA GLU A 389 -7.54 15.37 31.66
C GLU A 389 -6.62 14.15 31.50
N SER A 390 -7.18 12.94 31.38
CA SER A 390 -6.42 11.71 31.14
C SER A 390 -5.62 11.79 29.84
N LEU A 391 -6.24 12.27 28.76
CA LEU A 391 -5.58 12.44 27.47
C LEU A 391 -4.50 13.52 27.53
N ILE A 392 -4.71 14.60 28.30
CA ILE A 392 -3.69 15.66 28.48
C ILE A 392 -2.44 15.10 29.18
N MET A 393 -2.61 14.23 30.17
CA MET A 393 -1.47 13.59 30.85
C MET A 393 -0.71 12.66 29.91
N GLU A 394 -1.42 11.78 29.18
CA GLU A 394 -0.78 10.85 28.24
C GLU A 394 -0.10 11.60 27.09
N PHE A 395 -0.74 12.64 26.55
CA PHE A 395 -0.15 13.51 25.52
C PHE A 395 1.20 14.08 25.95
N LYS A 396 1.28 14.61 27.19
CA LYS A 396 2.53 15.18 27.71
C LYS A 396 3.62 14.13 27.83
N LYS A 397 3.28 12.93 28.31
CA LYS A 397 4.20 11.79 28.42
C LYS A 397 4.74 11.38 27.05
N LEU A 398 3.87 11.15 26.07
CA LEU A 398 4.27 10.74 24.71
C LEU A 398 5.10 11.81 24.01
N ARG A 399 4.71 13.09 24.18
CA ARG A 399 5.48 14.24 23.66
C ARG A 399 6.89 14.28 24.23
N THR A 400 7.06 14.06 25.53
CA THR A 400 8.39 14.00 26.16
C THR A 400 9.24 12.88 25.56
N ILE A 401 8.68 11.67 25.41
CA ILE A 401 9.39 10.53 24.81
C ILE A 401 9.90 10.88 23.40
N ILE A 402 9.05 11.47 22.56
CA ILE A 402 9.43 11.82 21.17
C ILE A 402 10.50 12.92 21.13
N ILE A 403 10.38 13.95 21.98
CA ILE A 403 11.36 15.04 22.05
C ILE A 403 12.72 14.50 22.50
N GLU A 404 12.76 13.75 23.61
CA GLU A 404 14.01 13.18 24.14
C GLU A 404 14.67 12.24 23.13
N ALA A 405 13.86 11.43 22.43
CA ALA A 405 14.37 10.53 21.40
C ALA A 405 14.92 11.28 20.18
N SER A 406 14.26 12.34 19.75
CA SER A 406 14.72 13.16 18.63
C SER A 406 16.01 13.90 18.99
N GLU A 407 16.08 14.52 20.18
CA GLU A 407 17.25 15.28 20.62
C GLU A 407 18.50 14.40 20.75
N ALA A 408 18.34 13.17 21.25
CA ALA A 408 19.43 12.20 21.33
C ALA A 408 19.96 11.74 19.95
N GLN A 409 19.16 11.93 18.89
CA GLN A 409 19.57 11.72 17.50
C GLN A 409 20.01 13.02 16.82
N ASN A 410 20.36 14.05 17.62
CA ASN A 410 20.77 15.38 17.18
C ASN A 410 19.68 16.17 16.43
N ARG A 411 18.41 15.86 16.70
CA ARG A 411 17.26 16.52 16.09
C ARG A 411 16.44 17.29 17.11
N VAL A 412 16.50 18.63 17.05
CA VAL A 412 15.68 19.52 17.88
C VAL A 412 14.45 19.96 17.09
N LEU A 413 13.26 19.53 17.53
CA LEU A 413 11.98 19.93 16.92
C LEU A 413 11.66 21.39 17.21
N GLN A 414 11.61 22.21 16.17
CA GLN A 414 11.27 23.63 16.30
C GLN A 414 9.76 23.81 16.45
N PRO A 415 9.30 24.84 17.18
CA PRO A 415 7.89 25.22 17.18
C PRO A 415 7.43 25.52 15.75
N GLY A 416 6.22 25.09 15.38
CA GLY A 416 5.67 25.36 14.06
C GLY A 416 5.43 26.87 13.82
N PRO A 417 5.40 27.29 12.55
CA PRO A 417 5.11 28.67 12.18
C PRO A 417 3.73 29.06 12.72
N THR A 418 3.63 30.24 13.34
CA THR A 418 2.33 30.75 13.77
C THR A 418 1.66 31.39 12.57
N ARG A 419 0.54 30.83 12.10
CA ARG A 419 -0.35 31.61 11.23
C ARG A 419 -1.18 32.52 12.11
N THR A 420 -0.73 33.76 12.30
CA THR A 420 -1.65 34.84 12.66
C THR A 420 -2.62 35.03 11.49
N SER A 421 -3.90 35.20 11.80
CA SER A 421 -5.03 35.32 10.86
C SER A 421 -4.98 36.53 9.90
N SER A 422 -3.79 37.07 9.63
CA SER A 422 -3.57 38.22 8.77
C SER A 422 -2.65 37.83 7.62
N LEU A 423 -3.24 37.82 6.42
CA LEU A 423 -2.62 37.72 5.10
C LEU A 423 -2.24 36.28 4.68
N LEU A 424 -3.19 35.64 3.99
CA LEU A 424 -2.84 34.77 2.87
C LEU A 424 -2.04 35.63 1.87
N PRO A 425 -0.75 35.37 1.58
CA PRO A 425 -0.28 35.66 0.24
C PRO A 425 -1.07 34.69 -0.63
N GLY A 426 -2.01 35.20 -1.42
CA GLY A 426 -2.76 34.37 -2.34
C GLY A 426 -1.79 33.57 -3.20
N ARG A 427 -1.61 32.28 -2.88
CA ARG A 427 -1.37 31.30 -3.94
C ARG A 427 -2.63 31.42 -4.79
N GLN A 428 -2.52 32.16 -5.89
CA GLN A 428 -3.58 32.28 -6.88
C GLN A 428 -3.98 30.85 -7.22
N PHE A 429 -5.15 30.43 -6.74
CA PHE A 429 -5.91 29.43 -7.45
C PHE A 429 -6.13 30.03 -8.83
N TYR A 430 -5.36 29.59 -9.81
CA TYR A 430 -5.66 29.88 -11.20
C TYR A 430 -7.11 29.42 -11.41
N PRO A 431 -8.04 30.32 -11.78
CA PRO A 431 -9.38 29.89 -12.11
C PRO A 431 -9.25 28.95 -13.30
N TYR A 432 -9.73 27.72 -13.16
CA TYR A 432 -10.01 26.88 -14.33
C TYR A 432 -10.89 27.71 -15.28
N PRO A 433 -10.45 27.99 -16.53
CA PRO A 433 -11.25 28.78 -17.44
C PRO A 433 -12.53 28.02 -17.75
N ASN A 434 -13.68 28.63 -17.40
CA ASN A 434 -14.96 28.26 -17.98
C ASN A 434 -14.89 28.48 -19.50
N GLN A 435 -14.58 27.44 -20.27
CA GLN A 435 -14.85 27.43 -21.71
C GLN A 435 -16.16 26.67 -21.94
N ARG A 436 -17.25 27.44 -21.92
CA ARG A 436 -18.45 27.08 -22.68
C ARG A 436 -18.13 27.28 -24.16
N GLY A 437 -18.30 26.21 -24.93
CA GLY A 437 -18.63 26.19 -26.36
C GLY A 437 -17.81 27.08 -27.28
N GLU A 438 -16.88 26.49 -28.03
CA GLU A 438 -16.98 26.35 -29.49
C GLU A 438 -15.64 25.83 -30.05
N ASN A 439 -15.76 24.97 -31.06
CA ASN A 439 -14.68 24.29 -31.76
C ASN A 439 -13.50 25.23 -32.09
N ASN A 440 -12.31 24.93 -31.56
CA ASN A 440 -11.06 25.10 -32.29
C ASN A 440 -9.96 24.21 -31.70
N SER A 441 -9.26 23.55 -32.62
CA SER A 441 -8.27 22.51 -32.43
C SER A 441 -7.08 22.94 -31.57
N TRP A 442 -6.83 22.21 -30.48
CA TRP A 442 -5.56 22.23 -29.76
C TRP A 442 -4.53 21.37 -30.50
N GLN A 443 -3.97 21.91 -31.59
CA GLN A 443 -2.71 21.40 -32.13
C GLN A 443 -1.58 21.99 -31.29
N GLY A 444 -0.95 21.19 -30.42
CA GLY A 444 0.27 21.60 -29.69
C GLY A 444 0.48 21.08 -28.28
N VAL A 445 -0.34 20.15 -27.77
CA VAL A 445 -0.10 19.47 -26.48
C VAL A 445 -0.01 17.97 -26.77
N PRO A 446 1.07 17.25 -26.39
CA PRO A 446 1.09 15.80 -26.49
C PRO A 446 -0.02 15.21 -25.61
N ASP A 447 -0.83 14.31 -26.17
CA ASP A 447 -1.92 13.61 -25.48
C ASP A 447 -1.41 12.79 -24.29
N TRP A 448 -1.42 13.37 -23.08
CA TRP A 448 -1.05 12.69 -21.83
C TRP A 448 -2.06 11.61 -21.38
N GLN A 449 -3.20 11.48 -22.07
CA GLN A 449 -4.15 10.38 -21.86
C GLN A 449 -3.82 9.13 -22.69
N ALA A 450 -3.02 9.26 -23.75
CA ALA A 450 -2.52 8.11 -24.51
C ALA A 450 -1.30 7.47 -23.83
N SER A 451 -0.50 8.26 -23.10
CA SER A 451 0.69 7.78 -22.38
C SER A 451 0.38 6.93 -21.14
N HIS A 452 -0.82 7.01 -20.56
CA HIS A 452 -1.21 6.08 -19.49
C HIS A 452 -1.48 4.65 -19.99
N HIS A 453 -1.84 4.48 -21.26
CA HIS A 453 -2.03 3.15 -21.86
C HIS A 453 -0.77 2.60 -22.54
N ASP A 454 0.16 3.46 -22.97
CA ASP A 454 1.42 3.04 -23.58
C ASP A 454 2.57 2.90 -22.56
N LEU A 455 2.56 3.61 -21.41
CA LEU A 455 3.52 3.35 -20.32
C LEU A 455 3.24 2.00 -19.63
N ASP A 456 2.00 1.53 -19.58
CA ASP A 456 1.69 0.20 -19.04
C ASP A 456 2.05 -0.95 -20.02
N ARG A 457 2.38 -0.61 -21.28
CA ARG A 457 2.67 -1.58 -22.35
C ARG A 457 4.13 -2.00 -22.42
N ASP A 458 5.06 -1.09 -22.15
CA ASP A 458 6.50 -1.39 -22.23
C ASP A 458 7.06 -1.95 -20.92
N PHE A 459 6.30 -1.87 -19.82
CA PHE A 459 6.68 -2.40 -18.49
C PHE A 459 6.43 -3.91 -18.30
N ARG A 460 5.83 -4.60 -19.28
CA ARG A 460 5.30 -5.97 -19.10
C ARG A 460 5.95 -7.02 -19.98
N THR A 461 7.22 -6.83 -20.33
CA THR A 461 8.06 -7.93 -20.81
C THR A 461 9.11 -8.24 -19.76
N HIS A 462 8.72 -8.94 -18.68
CA HIS A 462 9.37 -10.13 -18.13
C HIS A 462 8.66 -10.55 -16.83
N ASN A 463 8.07 -11.74 -16.88
CA ASN A 463 7.67 -12.64 -15.77
C ASN A 463 6.80 -12.10 -14.61
N LEU A 464 5.52 -12.49 -14.67
CA LEU A 464 4.69 -13.01 -13.58
C LEU A 464 4.72 -12.26 -12.22
N LYS A 465 3.93 -11.17 -12.11
CA LYS A 465 3.38 -10.72 -10.83
C LYS A 465 2.00 -11.37 -10.59
N PRO A 466 1.73 -12.02 -9.45
CA PRO A 466 0.37 -12.39 -9.08
C PRO A 466 -0.39 -11.14 -8.62
N GLY A 467 -1.34 -10.71 -9.44
CA GLY A 467 -2.56 -9.98 -9.09
C GLY A 467 -2.44 -8.87 -8.05
N ASP A 468 -2.10 -7.67 -8.52
CA ASP A 468 -2.45 -6.43 -7.83
C ASP A 468 -3.56 -5.69 -8.60
N TYR A 469 -4.67 -5.50 -7.89
CA TYR A 469 -5.82 -4.63 -8.18
C TYR A 469 -6.56 -4.80 -9.51
N GLY A 470 -7.58 -5.66 -9.48
CA GLY A 470 -8.71 -5.61 -10.40
C GLY A 470 -9.99 -6.08 -9.71
N TRP A 471 -10.75 -5.13 -9.15
CA TRP A 471 -12.21 -4.91 -9.22
C TRP A 471 -12.68 -4.01 -8.08
#